data_AF-F4R8T6-F1
#
_entry.id   AF-F4R8T6-F1
#
_cell.length_a   1.000
_cell.length_b   1.000
_cell.length_c   1.000
_cell.angle_alpha   90.00
_cell.angle_beta   90.00
_cell.angle_gamma   90.00
#
_symmetry.space_group_name_H-M   'P 1'
#
loop_
_entity.id
_entity.type
_entity.pdbx_description
1 polymer ?
#
loop_
_entity_poly.entity_id
_entity_poly.type
_entity_poly.pdbx_seq_one_letter_code
_entity_poly.pdbx_strand_id
1 'polypeptide(L)'
;QKQFLLMEDLTGQLQSPCVLDLKMGTRQYGIDASPAKKISQTTKCKQTTSGNLGVRICGMQVFKASQNCYTFQDKYFGRKVSTEDFTSTLTDFFHDGERFLYYHIPDMLHKLYKLASIISKLDRYRFYA
;
A
#
# COMPACT_ATOMS: atom_id res chain seq x y z
N GLN A 1 7.47 -29.75 -10.70
CA GLN A 1 6.89 -29.60 -9.34
C GLN A 1 6.74 -28.11 -9.06
N LYS A 2 5.60 -27.64 -8.54
CA LYS A 2 5.42 -26.22 -8.18
C LYS A 2 5.78 -26.02 -6.70
N GLN A 3 6.55 -24.98 -6.39
CA GLN A 3 6.89 -24.59 -5.02
C GLN A 3 5.95 -23.47 -4.56
N PHE A 4 5.52 -23.52 -3.31
CA PHE A 4 4.63 -22.53 -2.70
C PHE A 4 5.17 -22.11 -1.33
N LEU A 5 4.86 -20.88 -0.91
CA LEU A 5 5.08 -20.41 0.45
C LEU A 5 3.77 -20.50 1.22
N LEU A 6 3.76 -21.24 2.33
CA LEU A 6 2.63 -21.26 3.26
C LEU A 6 2.80 -20.09 4.23
N MET A 7 1.81 -19.21 4.29
CA MET A 7 1.79 -18.04 5.16
C MET A 7 0.44 -17.94 5.87
N GLU A 8 0.44 -17.31 7.04
CA GLU A 8 -0.77 -17.00 7.79
C GLU A 8 -1.70 -16.06 7.00
N ASP A 9 -3.00 -16.31 7.05
CA ASP A 9 -4.01 -15.40 6.52
C ASP A 9 -4.33 -14.31 7.55
N LEU A 10 -3.81 -13.10 7.30
CA LEU A 10 -4.02 -11.92 8.14
C LEU A 10 -5.48 -11.41 8.14
N THR A 11 -6.32 -11.91 7.23
CA THR A 11 -7.72 -11.49 7.08
C THR A 11 -8.73 -12.53 7.55
N GLY A 12 -8.31 -13.77 7.81
CA GLY A 12 -9.21 -14.91 8.02
C GLY A 12 -10.13 -14.82 9.24
N GLN A 13 -9.85 -13.96 10.21
CA GLN A 13 -10.69 -13.74 11.40
C GLN A 13 -11.59 -12.49 11.29
N LEU A 14 -11.48 -11.72 10.21
CA LEU A 14 -12.25 -10.50 10.00
C LEU A 14 -13.57 -10.81 9.29
N GLN A 15 -14.68 -10.24 9.76
CA GLN A 15 -15.98 -10.40 9.10
C GLN A 15 -16.03 -9.66 7.76
N SER A 16 -15.55 -8.41 7.75
CA SER A 16 -15.51 -7.56 6.57
C SER A 16 -14.12 -6.92 6.39
N PRO A 17 -13.10 -7.70 5.96
CA PRO A 17 -11.73 -7.20 5.86
C PRO A 17 -11.60 -6.08 4.82
N CYS A 18 -11.10 -4.93 5.27
CA CYS A 18 -10.64 -3.84 4.41
C CYS A 18 -9.13 -3.92 4.25
N VAL A 19 -8.63 -3.85 3.02
CA VAL A 19 -7.21 -4.05 2.70
C VAL A 19 -6.71 -2.88 1.88
N LEU A 20 -5.57 -2.32 2.28
CA LEU A 20 -4.84 -1.30 1.52
C LEU A 20 -3.42 -1.80 1.27
N ASP A 21 -3.06 -1.93 -0.01
CA ASP A 21 -1.71 -2.28 -0.45
C ASP A 21 -0.98 -1.02 -0.92
N LEU A 22 0.09 -0.69 -0.22
CA LEU A 22 0.97 0.43 -0.51
C LEU A 22 2.34 -0.07 -0.97
N LYS A 23 2.81 0.46 -2.10
CA LYS A 23 4.22 0.28 -2.51
C LYS A 23 5.07 1.44 -2.01
N MET A 24 6.05 1.10 -1.18
CA MET A 24 6.99 2.03 -0.57
C MET A 24 8.28 2.19 -1.39
N GLY A 25 8.94 3.34 -1.22
CA GLY A 25 10.23 3.68 -1.79
C GLY A 25 10.15 4.49 -3.09
N THR A 26 11.08 5.44 -3.22
CA THR A 26 11.32 6.26 -4.43
C THR A 26 12.08 5.50 -5.52
N ARG A 27 12.66 4.34 -5.17
CA ARG A 27 13.32 3.41 -6.10
C ARG A 27 12.85 1.99 -5.82
N GLN A 28 12.30 1.34 -6.85
CA GLN A 28 11.64 0.05 -6.69
C GLN A 28 12.30 -1.10 -7.44
N TYR A 29 13.47 -0.90 -8.07
CA TYR A 29 14.22 -2.00 -8.64
C TYR A 29 15.31 -2.49 -7.67
N GLY A 30 15.44 -3.82 -7.60
CA GLY A 30 16.52 -4.50 -6.89
C GLY A 30 17.86 -4.42 -7.63
N ILE A 31 18.91 -4.90 -6.97
CA ILE A 31 20.29 -4.88 -7.46
C ILE A 31 20.40 -5.66 -8.79
N ASP A 32 19.83 -6.87 -8.81
CA ASP A 32 19.89 -7.81 -9.93
C ASP A 32 18.78 -7.59 -10.98
N ALA A 33 18.09 -6.45 -10.93
CA ALA A 33 17.05 -6.15 -11.91
C ALA A 33 17.65 -5.95 -13.31
N SER A 34 17.04 -6.59 -14.31
CA SER A 34 17.41 -6.41 -15.72
C SER A 34 17.26 -4.94 -16.17
N PRO A 35 17.98 -4.50 -17.21
CA PRO A 35 17.86 -3.13 -17.71
C PRO A 35 16.42 -2.71 -18.02
N ALA A 36 15.65 -3.59 -18.67
CA ALA A 36 14.24 -3.35 -18.97
C ALA A 36 13.38 -3.18 -17.69
N LYS A 37 13.62 -4.00 -16.65
CA LYS A 37 12.91 -3.90 -15.38
C LYS A 37 13.25 -2.61 -14.65
N LYS A 38 14.53 -2.22 -14.63
CA LYS A 38 15.01 -0.95 -14.07
C LYS A 38 14.32 0.25 -14.73
N ILE A 39 14.25 0.28 -16.06
CA ILE A 39 13.55 1.33 -16.81
C ILE A 39 12.07 1.37 -16.43
N SER A 40 11.37 0.23 -16.51
CA SER A 40 9.93 0.16 -16.21
C SER A 40 9.59 0.63 -14.80
N GLN A 41 10.34 0.18 -13.78
CA GLN A 41 10.10 0.56 -12.39
C GLN A 41 10.48 2.02 -12.12
N THR A 42 11.54 2.53 -12.74
CA THR A 42 11.92 3.95 -12.67
C THR A 42 10.83 4.84 -13.25
N THR A 43 10.33 4.52 -14.45
CA THR A 43 9.24 5.27 -15.09
C THR A 43 7.99 5.28 -14.22
N LYS A 44 7.60 4.12 -13.65
CA LYS A 44 6.46 4.06 -12.72
C LYS A 44 6.68 4.93 -11.48
N CYS A 45 7.87 4.94 -10.89
CA CYS A 45 8.15 5.78 -9.73
C CYS A 45 8.03 7.27 -10.11
N LYS A 46 8.61 7.69 -11.24
CA LYS A 46 8.56 9.08 -11.70
C LYS A 46 7.14 9.58 -12.02
N GLN A 47 6.27 8.70 -12.53
CA GLN A 47 4.91 9.06 -12.97
C GLN A 47 3.84 8.92 -11.89
N THR A 48 4.21 8.53 -10.67
CA THR A 48 3.24 8.29 -9.59
C THR A 48 3.70 8.98 -8.32
N THR A 49 2.84 8.95 -7.30
CA THR A 49 3.14 9.42 -5.95
C THR A 49 4.40 8.79 -5.34
N SER A 50 4.88 7.64 -5.82
CA SER A 50 6.15 7.07 -5.35
C SER A 50 7.36 7.98 -5.57
N GLY A 51 7.37 8.80 -6.62
CA GLY A 51 8.49 9.71 -6.92
C GLY A 51 8.59 10.84 -5.90
N ASN A 52 7.44 11.43 -5.54
CA ASN A 52 7.38 12.63 -4.69
C ASN A 52 7.17 12.28 -3.21
N LEU A 53 6.29 11.33 -2.90
CA LEU A 53 5.92 10.94 -1.53
C LEU A 53 6.68 9.71 -1.04
N GLY A 54 7.37 8.99 -1.92
CA GLY A 54 8.01 7.72 -1.56
C GLY A 54 7.01 6.59 -1.29
N VAL A 55 5.73 6.76 -1.64
CA VAL A 55 4.68 5.75 -1.51
C VAL A 55 3.64 5.91 -2.60
N ARG A 56 3.00 4.81 -3.03
CA ARG A 56 1.77 4.85 -3.84
C ARG A 56 0.82 3.71 -3.50
N ILE A 57 -0.46 3.89 -3.84
CA ILE A 57 -1.48 2.85 -3.75
C ILE A 57 -1.30 1.84 -4.89
N CYS A 58 -1.34 0.55 -4.57
CA CYS A 58 -1.27 -0.54 -5.54
C CYS A 58 -2.49 -1.47 -5.51
N GLY A 59 -3.29 -1.38 -4.46
CA GLY A 59 -4.60 -2.00 -4.37
C GLY A 59 -5.33 -1.47 -3.14
N MET A 60 -6.66 -1.41 -3.22
CA MET A 60 -7.49 -1.03 -2.09
C MET A 60 -8.83 -1.75 -2.20
N GLN A 61 -9.28 -2.35 -1.11
CA GLN A 61 -10.58 -2.97 -0.95
C GLN A 61 -11.20 -2.45 0.33
N VAL A 62 -12.39 -1.87 0.24
CA VAL A 62 -13.09 -1.27 1.38
C VAL A 62 -14.52 -1.74 1.39
N PHE A 63 -14.97 -2.28 2.52
CA PHE A 63 -16.37 -2.58 2.76
C PHE A 63 -17.14 -1.29 3.04
N LYS A 64 -18.20 -1.04 2.28
CA LYS A 64 -19.12 0.08 2.46
C LYS A 64 -20.40 -0.41 3.12
N ALA A 65 -20.54 -0.15 4.42
CA ALA A 65 -21.67 -0.54 5.26
C ALA A 65 -23.00 -0.01 4.71
N SER A 66 -23.04 1.25 4.26
CA SER A 66 -24.24 1.87 3.70
C SER A 66 -24.82 1.15 2.48
N GLN A 67 -23.98 0.42 1.75
CA GLN A 67 -24.35 -0.30 0.53
C GLN A 67 -24.23 -1.82 0.68
N ASN A 68 -23.77 -2.29 1.85
CA ASN A 68 -23.45 -3.69 2.13
C ASN A 68 -22.61 -4.35 1.02
N CYS A 69 -21.62 -3.64 0.49
CA CYS A 69 -20.82 -4.09 -0.65
C CYS A 69 -19.35 -3.66 -0.53
N TYR A 70 -18.49 -4.25 -1.36
CA TYR A 70 -17.08 -3.85 -1.44
C TYR A 70 -16.82 -2.92 -2.63
N THR A 71 -16.03 -1.88 -2.38
CA THR A 71 -15.39 -1.08 -3.43
C THR A 71 -13.96 -1.54 -3.62
N PHE A 72 -13.53 -1.63 -4.87
CA PHE A 72 -12.20 -2.09 -5.26
C PHE A 72 -11.50 -1.04 -6.11
N GLN A 73 -10.25 -0.74 -5.76
CA GLN A 73 -9.35 0.05 -6.57
C GLN A 73 -8.10 -0.76 -6.87
N ASP A 74 -7.74 -0.83 -8.14
CA ASP A 74 -6.60 -1.61 -8.60
C ASP A 74 -5.34 -0.75 -8.74
N LYS A 75 -4.26 -1.40 -9.19
CA LYS A 75 -2.97 -0.74 -9.45
C LYS A 75 -3.02 0.32 -10.55
N TYR A 76 -4.01 0.32 -11.43
CA TYR A 76 -4.14 1.32 -12.50
C TYR A 76 -4.83 2.57 -11.97
N PHE A 77 -5.83 2.42 -11.09
CA PHE A 77 -6.36 3.53 -10.30
C PHE A 77 -5.23 4.19 -9.49
N GLY A 78 -4.49 3.41 -8.69
CA GLY A 78 -3.43 3.95 -7.83
C GLY A 78 -2.27 4.64 -8.57
N ARG A 79 -2.09 4.38 -9.87
CA ARG A 79 -1.12 5.09 -10.73
C ARG A 79 -1.61 6.45 -11.20
N LYS A 80 -2.93 6.68 -11.21
CA LYS A 80 -3.56 7.94 -11.61
C LYS A 80 -3.75 8.91 -10.43
N VAL A 81 -3.67 8.41 -9.20
CA VAL A 81 -3.74 9.22 -7.98
C VAL A 81 -2.60 10.23 -7.98
N SER A 82 -2.95 11.51 -7.93
CA SER A 82 -2.02 12.63 -7.83
C SER A 82 -1.47 12.76 -6.40
N THR A 83 -0.47 13.63 -6.22
CA THR A 83 0.03 13.94 -4.87
C THR A 83 -1.02 14.65 -4.02
N GLU A 84 -1.86 15.46 -4.66
CA GLU A 84 -2.93 16.24 -4.04
C GLU A 84 -4.08 15.34 -3.60
N ASP A 85 -4.42 14.33 -4.41
CA ASP A 85 -5.52 13.39 -4.16
C ASP A 85 -5.10 12.21 -3.26
N PHE A 86 -3.82 12.10 -2.91
CA PHE A 86 -3.33 10.95 -2.14
C PHE A 86 -4.00 10.88 -0.75
N THR A 87 -4.10 12.02 -0.06
CA THR A 87 -4.72 12.10 1.26
C THR A 87 -6.21 11.79 1.22
N SER A 88 -6.95 12.32 0.23
CA SER A 88 -8.38 12.03 0.09
C SER A 88 -8.62 10.54 -0.22
N THR A 89 -7.77 9.94 -1.06
CA THR A 89 -7.85 8.50 -1.35
C THR A 89 -7.58 7.64 -0.10
N LEU A 90 -6.63 8.06 0.76
CA LEU A 90 -6.42 7.39 2.05
C LEU A 90 -7.61 7.60 3.00
N THR A 91 -8.23 8.78 2.98
CA THR A 91 -9.44 9.04 3.77
C THR A 91 -10.57 8.08 3.36
N ASP A 92 -10.72 7.79 2.07
CA ASP A 92 -11.73 6.83 1.57
C ASP A 92 -11.53 5.41 2.09
N PHE A 93 -10.28 5.00 2.38
CA PHE A 93 -9.97 3.73 3.02
C PHE A 93 -10.54 3.64 4.44
N PHE A 94 -10.52 4.75 5.19
CA PHE A 94 -11.08 4.85 6.53
C PHE A 94 -12.56 5.22 6.55
N HIS A 95 -13.23 5.28 5.40
CA HIS A 95 -14.64 5.62 5.33
C HIS A 95 -15.50 4.38 5.04
N ASP A 96 -16.37 3.98 5.96
CA ASP A 96 -17.24 2.80 5.80
C ASP A 96 -18.50 3.09 4.96
N GLY A 97 -18.63 4.28 4.41
CA GLY A 97 -19.79 4.70 3.62
C GLY A 97 -20.88 5.39 4.44
N GLU A 98 -20.76 5.39 5.76
CA GLU A 98 -21.62 6.15 6.69
C GLU A 98 -20.82 7.15 7.51
N ARG A 99 -19.61 6.77 7.92
CA ARG A 99 -18.74 7.56 8.79
C ARG A 99 -17.26 7.32 8.51
N PHE A 100 -16.47 8.27 8.99
CA PHE A 100 -15.02 8.18 9.01
C PHE A 100 -14.54 7.47 10.29
N LEU A 101 -13.80 6.38 10.11
CA LEU A 101 -13.29 5.49 11.17
C LEU A 101 -11.96 6.00 11.76
N TYR A 102 -11.92 7.27 12.17
CA TYR A 102 -10.69 7.93 12.64
C TYR A 102 -10.04 7.25 13.86
N TYR A 103 -10.80 6.49 14.64
CA TYR A 103 -10.31 5.77 15.83
C TYR A 103 -9.21 4.74 15.50
N HIS A 104 -9.11 4.27 14.26
CA HIS A 104 -8.03 3.35 13.83
C HIS A 104 -6.70 4.06 13.52
N ILE A 105 -6.72 5.39 13.32
CA ILE A 105 -5.54 6.14 12.89
C ILE A 105 -4.42 6.11 13.95
N PRO A 106 -4.68 6.36 15.26
CA PRO A 106 -3.61 6.32 16.27
C PRO A 106 -2.87 4.98 16.34
N ASP A 107 -3.61 3.86 16.35
CA ASP A 107 -3.03 2.52 16.41
C ASP A 107 -2.21 2.19 15.15
N MET A 108 -2.70 2.62 13.97
CA MET A 108 -1.97 2.45 12.72
C MET A 108 -0.68 3.28 12.72
N LEU A 109 -0.74 4.54 13.15
CA LEU A 109 0.45 5.40 13.26
C LEU A 109 1.48 4.77 14.21
N HIS A 110 1.06 4.25 15.36
CA HIS A 110 1.94 3.56 16.30
C HIS A 110 2.67 2.37 15.63
N LYS A 111 1.93 1.54 14.88
CA LYS A 111 2.51 0.40 14.13
C LYS A 111 3.49 0.87 13.04
N LEU A 112 3.15 1.93 12.30
CA LEU A 112 4.02 2.50 11.27
C LEU A 112 5.31 3.08 11.85
N TYR A 113 5.24 3.81 12.97
CA TYR A 113 6.43 4.33 13.65
C TYR A 113 7.31 3.20 14.20
N LYS A 114 6.70 2.16 14.76
CA LYS A 114 7.43 0.96 15.21
C LYS A 114 8.14 0.27 14.04
N LEU A 115 7.45 0.07 12.92
CA LEU A 115 8.02 -0.50 11.70
C LEU A 115 9.19 0.35 11.17
N ALA A 116 9.01 1.66 11.10
CA ALA A 116 10.05 2.59 10.68
C ALA A 116 11.29 2.52 11.60
N SER A 117 11.09 2.43 12.92
CA SER A 117 12.18 2.28 13.91
C SER A 117 12.93 0.95 13.77
N ILE A 118 12.24 -0.12 13.40
CA ILE A 118 12.88 -1.42 13.12
C ILE A 118 13.69 -1.32 11.83
N ILE A 119 13.08 -0.85 10.74
CA ILE A 119 13.73 -0.76 9.42
C ILE A 119 14.96 0.14 9.48
N SER A 120 14.93 1.25 10.23
CA SER A 120 16.08 2.17 10.33
C SER A 120 17.31 1.55 11.01
N LYS A 121 17.14 0.44 11.74
CA LYS A 121 18.21 -0.31 12.42
C LYS A 121 18.70 -1.53 11.62
N LEU A 122 18.12 -1.79 10.44
CA LEU A 122 18.47 -2.94 9.60
C LEU A 122 19.57 -2.60 8.59
N ASP A 123 20.80 -2.47 9.07
CA ASP A 123 21.93 -1.95 8.28
C ASP A 123 22.24 -2.78 7.01
N ARG A 124 22.02 -4.09 7.09
CA ARG A 124 22.35 -5.07 6.05
C ARG A 124 21.17 -5.45 5.14
N TYR A 125 19.99 -4.89 5.36
CA TYR A 125 18.80 -5.20 4.57
C TYR A 125 18.41 -4.03 3.69
N ARG A 126 17.95 -4.36 2.48
CA ARG A 126 17.34 -3.39 1.56
C ARG A 126 16.10 -4.03 0.96
N PHE A 127 14.96 -3.37 1.12
CA PHE A 127 13.67 -3.84 0.63
C PHE A 127 13.33 -3.12 -0.68
N TYR A 128 13.16 -3.90 -1.75
CA TYR A 128 12.77 -3.41 -3.08
C TYR A 128 11.49 -4.13 -3.53
N ALA A 129 10.76 -3.53 -4.46
CA ALA A 129 9.41 -3.96 -4.86
C ALA A 129 9.26 -4.34 -6.35
#